data_AF-A0A140LHJ2-F1
#
_entry.id   AF-A0A140LHJ2-F1
#
_cell.length_a   1.000
_cell.length_b   1.000
_cell.length_c   1.000
_cell.angle_alpha   90.00
_cell.angle_beta   90.00
_cell.angle_gamma   90.00
#
_symmetry.space_group_name_H-M   'P 1'
#
loop_
_entity.id
_entity.type
_entity.pdbx_description
1 polymer ?
#
loop_
_entity_poly.entity_id
_entity_poly.type
_entity_poly.pdbx_seq_one_letter_code
_entity_poly.pdbx_strand_id
1 'polypeptide(L)' 'MEKTPLVCDYGSGFSKVGFSGTQAPQAVFPTILGKMKHTVRDSAVL' A
#
# COMPACT_ATOMS: atom_id res chain seq x y z
N MET A 1 -15.82 -22.88 -7.26
CA MET A 1 -14.52 -22.66 -6.61
C MET A 1 -14.71 -21.60 -5.56
N GLU A 2 -14.52 -21.95 -4.29
CA GLU A 2 -14.55 -20.98 -3.20
C GLU A 2 -13.29 -20.10 -3.29
N LYS A 3 -13.44 -18.78 -3.20
CA LYS A 3 -12.32 -17.83 -3.21
C LYS A 3 -11.90 -17.55 -1.78
N THR A 4 -10.63 -17.77 -1.46
CA THR A 4 -10.08 -17.40 -0.15
C THR A 4 -10.17 -15.88 0.05
N PRO A 5 -10.76 -15.40 1.15
CA PRO A 5 -10.87 -13.96 1.41
C PRO A 5 -9.51 -13.28 1.52
N LEU A 6 -9.40 -12.07 0.95
CA LEU A 6 -8.32 -11.13 1.24
C LEU A 6 -8.67 -10.37 2.54
N VAL A 7 -7.71 -10.29 3.46
CA VAL A 7 -7.81 -9.55 4.71
C VAL A 7 -6.93 -8.32 4.60
N CYS A 8 -7.49 -7.15 4.90
CA CYS A 8 -6.79 -5.87 4.92
C CYS A 8 -6.98 -5.20 6.29
N ASP A 9 -5.89 -4.99 7.02
CA ASP A 9 -5.85 -4.24 8.28
C ASP A 9 -5.17 -2.89 8.03
N TYR A 10 -5.91 -1.80 8.27
CA TYR A 10 -5.47 -0.42 8.05
C TYR A 10 -5.20 0.29 9.37
N GLY A 11 -4.05 0.00 9.98
CA GLY A 11 -3.52 0.78 11.10
C GLY A 11 -2.96 2.12 10.64
N SER A 12 -2.90 3.13 11.53
CA SER A 12 -2.38 4.47 11.21
C SER A 12 -0.88 4.50 10.91
N GLY A 13 -0.10 3.57 11.47
CA GLY A 13 1.33 3.43 11.18
C GLY A 13 1.61 2.50 9.99
N PHE A 14 1.03 1.29 10.03
CA PHE A 14 1.27 0.24 9.05
C PHE A 14 -0.02 -0.47 8.64
N SER A 15 -0.14 -0.66 7.33
CA SER A 15 -1.16 -1.47 6.67
C SER A 15 -0.62 -2.88 6.47
N LYS A 16 -1.48 -3.88 6.62
CA LYS A 16 -1.13 -5.31 6.49
C LYS A 16 -2.16 -5.99 5.59
N VAL A 17 -1.68 -6.81 4.66
CA VAL A 17 -2.56 -7.55 3.73
C VAL A 17 -2.14 -9.01 3.62
N GLY A 18 -3.11 -9.91 3.46
CA GLY A 18 -2.87 -11.34 3.30
C GLY A 18 -4.17 -12.12 3.06
N PHE A 19 -4.07 -13.42 2.80
CA PHE A 19 -5.24 -14.28 2.65
C PHE A 19 -5.64 -14.90 3.99
N SER A 20 -6.93 -15.13 4.19
CA SER A 20 -7.45 -15.82 5.37
C SER A 20 -6.81 -17.20 5.58
N GLY A 21 -6.57 -17.57 6.83
CA GLY A 21 -5.95 -18.85 7.21
C GLY A 21 -4.42 -18.90 7.14
N THR A 22 -3.77 -17.84 6.66
CA THR A 22 -2.31 -17.74 6.65
C THR A 22 -1.76 -17.31 8.02
N GLN A 23 -0.53 -17.72 8.35
CA GLN A 23 0.09 -17.45 9.66
C GLN A 23 0.68 -16.04 9.79
N ALA A 24 0.84 -15.32 8.67
CA ALA A 24 1.48 -14.00 8.62
C ALA A 24 0.94 -13.18 7.44
N PRO A 25 0.97 -11.84 7.49
CA PRO A 25 0.62 -11.01 6.33
C PRO A 25 1.63 -11.25 5.20
N GLN A 26 1.15 -11.20 3.96
CA GLN A 26 2.00 -11.27 2.77
C GLN A 26 2.75 -9.96 2.55
N ALA A 27 2.14 -8.83 2.90
CA ALA A 27 2.79 -7.53 2.83
C ALA A 27 2.43 -6.66 4.03
N VAL A 28 3.44 -5.90 4.46
CA VAL A 28 3.32 -4.86 5.49
C VAL A 28 3.97 -3.60 4.91
N PHE A 29 3.24 -2.49 4.92
CA PHE A 29 3.72 -1.23 4.36
C PHE A 29 3.24 -0.06 5.21
N PRO A 30 3.99 1.07 5.24
CA PRO A 30 3.53 2.27 5.95
C PRO A 30 2.19 2.75 5.40
N THR A 31 1.28 3.17 6.27
CA THR A 31 -0.02 3.76 5.87
C THR A 31 0.16 5.24 5.52
N ILE A 32 1.15 5.53 4.68
CA ILE A 32 1.55 6.88 4.29
C ILE A 32 1.87 6.87 2.79
N LEU A 33 1.30 7.83 2.07
CA LEU A 33 1.67 8.10 0.68
C LEU A 33 2.53 9.35 0.62
N GLY A 34 3.72 9.22 0.02
CA GLY A 34 4.56 10.36 -0.29
C GLY A 34 3.90 11.28 -1.31
N LYS A 35 4.13 12.59 -1.19
CA LYS A 35 3.72 13.58 -2.20
C LYS A 35 4.95 14.04 -2.96
N MET A 36 4.88 14.00 -4.30
CA MET A 36 5.97 14.51 -5.14
C MET A 36 6.06 16.04 -4.99
N LYS A 37 7.22 16.53 -4.55
CA LYS A 37 7.44 17.96 -4.29
C LYS A 37 7.94 18.75 -5.51
N HIS A 38 8.61 18.08 -6.44
CA HIS A 38 9.14 18.67 -7.65
C HIS A 38 8.59 17.89 -8.85
N THR A 39 7.64 18.48 -9.57
CA THR A 39 7.24 17.99 -10.89
C THR A 39 8.29 18.52 -11.89
N VAL A 40 8.72 17.69 -12.84
CA VAL A 40 9.67 18.10 -13.90
C VAL A 40 8.99 19.01 -14.95
N ARG A 41 8.12 19.93 -14.51
CA ARG A 41 7.41 20.91 -15.36
C ARG A 41 7.82 22.36 -15.12
N ASP A 42 8.75 22.61 -14.19
CA ASP A 42 9.28 23.96 -13.92
C ASP A 42 10.73 24.14 -14.41
N SER A 43 11.06 23.58 -15.57
CA SER A 43 12.30 23.92 -16.27
C SER A 43 12.11 23.77 -17.78
N ALA A 44 11.78 24.89 -18.41
CA ALA A 44 12.21 25.23 -19.78
C ALA A 44 12.15 24.11 -20.83
N VAL A 45 10.95 23.72 -21.29
CA VAL A 45 10.71 23.34 -22.69
C VAL A 45 9.25 23.66 -23.05
N LEU A 46 8.99 24.92 -23.39
CA LEU A 46 8.15 25.31 -24.52
C LEU A 46 9.00 26.23 -25.38
#